data_AF-A0A6I5ZIV0-F1
#
_entry.id   AF-A0A6I5ZIV0-F1
#
_cell.length_a   1.000
_cell.length_b   1.000
_cell.length_c   1.000
_cell.angle_alpha   90.00
_cell.angle_beta   90.00
_cell.angle_gamma   90.00
#
_symmetry.space_group_name_H-M   'P 1'
#
loop_
_entity.id
_entity.type
_entity.pdbx_description
1 polymer ?
#
loop_
_entity_poly.entity_id
_entity_poly.type
_entity_poly.pdbx_seq_one_letter_code
_entity_poly.pdbx_strand_id
1 'polypeptide(L)' 'MDKRFFGPVTPFVTVAASAVSLLAYTLLWAPGLVLDILLFLAGAIGMYAHGKTRHICTGVAIGTLFVLGGLAIAFFVVMD' A
#
# COMPACT_ATOMS: atom_id res chain seq x y z
N MET A 1 20.58 -12.95 -9.89
CA MET A 1 19.46 -12.55 -9.02
C MET A 1 18.80 -11.31 -9.62
N ASP A 2 17.47 -11.31 -9.76
CA ASP A 2 16.73 -10.13 -10.23
C ASP A 2 16.86 -8.98 -9.21
N LYS A 3 17.38 -7.84 -9.67
CA LYS A 3 17.64 -6.63 -8.87
C LYS A 3 16.60 -5.54 -9.10
N ARG A 4 15.57 -5.80 -9.89
CA ARG A 4 14.51 -4.81 -10.16
C ARG A 4 13.70 -4.56 -8.89
N PHE A 5 13.23 -3.32 -8.72
CA PHE A 5 12.26 -2.97 -7.68
C PHE A 5 10.84 -3.31 -8.13
N PHE A 6 10.55 -3.01 -9.40
CA PHE A 6 9.27 -3.28 -10.05
C PHE A 6 9.43 -4.50 -10.96
N GLY A 7 8.59 -5.50 -10.72
CA GLY A 7 8.49 -6.70 -11.56
C GLY A 7 7.10 -6.83 -12.18
N PRO A 8 6.89 -7.88 -13.00
CA PRO A 8 5.63 -8.12 -13.69
C PRO A 8 4.43 -8.28 -12.74
N VAL A 9 4.67 -8.70 -11.49
CA VAL A 9 3.62 -8.86 -10.47
C VAL A 9 3.28 -7.56 -9.73
N THR A 10 4.19 -6.58 -9.71
CA THR A 10 4.03 -5.34 -8.94
C THR A 10 2.74 -4.58 -9.27
N PRO A 11 2.36 -4.32 -10.54
CA PRO A 11 1.14 -3.56 -10.83
C PRO A 11 -0.14 -4.25 -10.33
N PHE A 12 -0.23 -5.58 -10.45
CA PHE A 12 -1.40 -6.33 -9.95
C PHE A 12 -1.50 -6.27 -8.43
N VAL A 13 -0.36 -6.39 -7.74
CA VAL A 13 -0.32 -6.29 -6.28
C VAL A 13 -0.64 -4.86 -5.83
N THR A 14 -0.20 -3.83 -6.56
CA THR A 14 -0.56 -2.43 -6.27
C THR A 14 -2.06 -2.19 -6.37
N VAL A 15 -2.72 -2.67 -7.42
CA VAL A 15 -4.18 -2.54 -7.57
C VAL A 15 -4.91 -3.27 -6.44
N ALA A 16 -4.51 -4.51 -6.15
CA ALA A 16 -5.12 -5.29 -5.07
C ALA A 16 -4.94 -4.63 -3.70
N ALA A 17 -3.73 -4.16 -3.39
CA ALA A 17 -3.44 -3.47 -2.12
C ALA A 17 -4.24 -2.16 -2.00
N SER A 18 -4.34 -1.38 -3.09
CA SER A 18 -5.14 -0.13 -3.10
C SER A 18 -6.62 -0.42 -2.85
N ALA A 19 -7.17 -1.44 -3.51
CA ALA A 19 -8.58 -1.82 -3.34
C ALA A 19 -8.85 -2.34 -1.92
N VAL A 20 -7.97 -3.20 -1.40
CA VAL A 20 -8.09 -3.74 -0.03
C VAL A 20 -7.98 -2.63 1.00
N SER A 21 -7.06 -1.67 0.82
CA SER A 21 -6.93 -0.53 1.74
C SER A 21 -8.17 0.36 1.76
N LEU A 22 -8.72 0.71 0.59
CA LEU A 22 -9.99 1.44 0.51
C LEU A 22 -11.14 0.67 1.19
N LEU A 23 -11.21 -0.65 1.00
CA LEU A 23 -12.21 -1.49 1.67
C LEU A 23 -12.01 -1.55 3.19
N ALA A 24 -10.76 -1.67 3.66
CA ALA A 24 -10.44 -1.67 5.07
C ALA A 24 -10.88 -0.36 5.73
N TYR A 25 -10.55 0.77 5.12
CA TYR A 25 -10.97 2.08 5.61
C TYR A 25 -12.50 2.25 5.58
N THR A 26 -13.18 1.86 4.51
CA THR A 26 -14.65 2.04 4.40
C THR A 26 -15.45 1.15 5.35
N LEU A 27 -14.99 -0.08 5.61
CA LEU A 27 -15.70 -1.03 6.48
C LEU A 27 -15.36 -0.87 7.96
N LEU A 28 -14.12 -0.48 8.27
CA LEU A 28 -13.61 -0.47 9.64
C LEU A 28 -13.26 0.93 10.15
N TRP A 29 -13.29 1.96 9.29
CA TRP A 29 -12.99 3.35 9.62
C TRP A 29 -11.61 3.52 10.29
N ALA A 30 -11.54 4.03 11.52
CA ALA A 30 -10.27 4.26 12.24
C ALA A 30 -9.43 2.98 12.39
N PRO A 31 -9.97 1.83 12.85
CA PRO A 31 -9.26 0.55 12.79
C PRO A 31 -8.74 0.17 11.40
N GLY A 32 -9.51 0.46 10.34
CA GLY A 32 -9.09 0.22 8.96
C GLY A 32 -7.86 1.03 8.57
N LEU A 33 -7.83 2.31 8.96
CA LEU A 33 -6.69 3.18 8.75
C LEU A 33 -5.43 2.69 9.48
N VAL A 34 -5.57 2.15 10.69
CA VAL A 34 -4.45 1.53 11.42
C VAL A 34 -3.92 0.30 10.67
N LEU A 35 -4.80 -0.54 10.12
CA LEU A 35 -4.41 -1.70 9.32
C LEU A 35 -3.65 -1.28 8.05
N ASP A 36 -4.08 -0.21 7.39
CA ASP A 36 -3.40 0.32 6.21
C ASP A 36 -2.00 0.83 6.52
N ILE A 37 -1.82 1.51 7.65
CA ILE A 37 -0.50 1.96 8.12
C ILE A 37 0.40 0.75 8.38
N LEU A 38 -0.10 -0.28 9.08
CA LEU A 38 0.67 -1.49 9.34
C LEU A 38 1.03 -2.24 8.04
N LEU A 39 0.11 -2.30 7.09
CA LEU A 39 0.33 -2.92 5.78
C LEU A 39 1.36 -2.16 4.96
N PHE A 40 1.31 -0.83 4.98
CA PHE A 40 2.33 0.03 4.37
C PHE A 40 3.72 -0.22 4.97
N LEU A 41 3.82 -0.23 6.30
CA LEU A 41 5.10 -0.49 7.00
C LEU A 41 5.64 -1.89 6.68
N ALA A 42 4.79 -2.92 6.71
CA ALA A 42 5.18 -4.28 6.36
C ALA A 42 5.65 -4.38 4.89
N GLY A 43 4.94 -3.72 3.97
CA GLY A 43 5.33 -3.60 2.57
C GLY A 43 6.69 -2.92 2.41
N ALA A 44 6.89 -1.77 3.08
CA ALA A 44 8.14 -1.02 3.04
C ALA A 44 9.34 -1.82 3.57
N ILE A 45 9.17 -2.55 4.68
CA ILE A 45 10.22 -3.44 5.21
C ILE A 45 10.48 -4.60 4.24
N GLY A 46 9.44 -5.19 3.66
CA GLY A 46 9.58 -6.28 2.70
C GLY A 46 10.30 -5.91 1.40
N MET A 47 10.44 -4.61 1.08
CA MET A 47 11.21 -4.13 -0.07
C MET A 47 12.72 -4.39 0.05
N TYR A 48 13.24 -4.68 1.25
CA TYR A 48 14.63 -5.11 1.45
C TYR A 48 14.87 -6.58 1.05
N ALA A 49 13.80 -7.36 0.82
CA ALA A 49 13.92 -8.74 0.37
C ALA A 49 14.44 -8.83 -1.09
N HIS A 50 14.58 -10.06 -1.58
CA HIS A 50 15.08 -10.33 -2.92
C HIS A 50 14.07 -11.10 -3.79
N GLY A 51 14.22 -10.97 -5.11
CA GLY A 51 13.39 -11.68 -6.08
C GLY A 51 11.91 -11.26 -6.04
N LYS A 52 11.01 -12.25 -6.21
CA LYS A 52 9.56 -12.00 -6.31
C LYS A 52 8.98 -11.32 -5.07
N THR A 53 9.50 -11.63 -3.87
CA THR A 53 9.04 -11.04 -2.61
C THR A 53 9.17 -9.52 -2.64
N ARG A 54 10.32 -9.00 -3.13
CA ARG A 54 10.53 -7.56 -3.27
C ARG A 54 9.49 -6.91 -4.17
N HIS A 55 9.16 -7.54 -5.29
CA HIS A 55 8.18 -7.02 -6.25
C HIS A 55 6.78 -6.95 -5.66
N ILE A 56 6.41 -7.96 -4.86
CA ILE A 56 5.13 -8.01 -4.15
C ILE A 56 5.10 -6.91 -3.08
N CYS A 57 6.10 -6.86 -2.21
CA CYS A 57 6.17 -5.88 -1.13
C CYS A 57 6.21 -4.43 -1.64
N THR A 58 6.92 -4.19 -2.75
CA THR A 58 6.89 -2.89 -3.45
C THR A 58 5.47 -2.55 -3.92
N GLY A 59 4.75 -3.53 -4.48
CA GLY A 59 3.37 -3.32 -4.93
C GLY A 59 2.44 -2.97 -3.77
N VAL A 60 2.56 -3.69 -2.65
CA VAL A 60 1.80 -3.44 -1.42
C VAL A 60 2.08 -2.04 -0.89
N ALA A 61 3.37 -1.67 -0.74
CA ALA A 61 3.77 -0.36 -0.22
C ALA A 61 3.26 0.79 -1.09
N ILE A 62 3.40 0.69 -2.42
CA ILE A 62 2.94 1.73 -3.36
C ILE A 62 1.41 1.86 -3.30
N GLY A 63 0.68 0.73 -3.32
CA GLY A 63 -0.78 0.74 -3.35
C GLY A 63 -1.41 1.28 -2.06
N THR A 64 -0.88 0.85 -0.92
CA THR A 64 -1.31 1.37 0.40
C THR A 64 -0.97 2.85 0.56
N LEU A 65 0.25 3.27 0.16
CA LEU A 65 0.65 4.68 0.20
C LEU A 65 -0.26 5.57 -0.64
N PHE A 66 -0.67 5.09 -1.82
CA PHE A 66 -1.60 5.83 -2.68
C PHE A 66 -2.93 6.12 -1.96
N VAL A 67 -3.49 5.12 -1.26
CA VAL A 67 -4.74 5.28 -0.51
C VAL A 67 -4.55 6.19 0.70
N LEU A 68 -3.51 5.96 1.50
CA LEU A 68 -3.20 6.79 2.67
C LEU A 68 -2.98 8.26 2.29
N GLY A 69 -2.19 8.50 1.24
CA GLY A 69 -1.95 9.84 0.70
C GLY A 69 -3.22 10.49 0.16
N GLY A 70 -4.03 9.74 -0.59
CA GLY A 70 -5.32 10.22 -1.10
C GLY A 70 -6.29 10.60 0.00
N LEU A 71 -6.41 9.78 1.05
CA LEU A 71 -7.23 10.08 2.23
C LEU A 71 -6.70 11.30 2.97
N ALA A 72 -5.39 11.39 3.21
CA ALA A 72 -4.79 12.54 3.89
C ALA A 72 -5.06 13.87 3.15
N ILE A 73 -4.92 13.87 1.82
CA ILE A 73 -5.25 15.04 0.98
C ILE A 73 -6.75 15.36 1.07
N ALA A 74 -7.62 14.35 0.96
CA ALA A 74 -9.07 14.56 1.05
C ALA A 74 -9.48 15.16 2.39
N PHE A 75 -8.90 14.69 3.50
CA PHE A 75 -9.15 15.27 4.82
C PHE A 75 -8.66 16.71 4.93
N PHE A 76 -7.46 17.01 4.42
CA PHE A 76 -6.91 18.36 4.45
C PHE A 76 -7.80 19.34 3.66
N VAL A 77 -8.21 18.96 2.44
CA VAL A 77 -9.08 19.77 1.57
C VAL A 77 -10.48 19.98 2.16
N VAL A 78 -11.02 19.02 2.91
CA VAL A 78 -12.35 19.13 3.54
C VAL A 78 -12.32 19.95 4.83
N MET A 79 -11.16 20.02 5.49
CA MET A 79 -10.98 20.74 6.76
C MET A 79 -10.57 22.20 6.60
N ASP A 80 -10.06 22.60 5.42
CA ASP A 80 -9.81 24.00 5.02
C ASP A 80 -11.09 24.67 4.49
#